data_AF-A0A7Z6M9B6-F1
#
_entry.id   AF-A0A7Z6M9B6-F1
#
_cell.length_a   1.000
_cell.length_b   1.000
_cell.length_c   1.000
_cell.angle_alpha   90.00
_cell.angle_beta   90.00
_cell.angle_gamma   90.00
#
_symmetry.space_group_name_H-M   'P 1'
#
loop_
_entity.id
_entity.type
_entity.pdbx_description
1 polymer ?
#
loop_
_entity_poly.entity_id
_entity_poly.type
_entity_poly.pdbx_seq_one_letter_code
_entity_poly.pdbx_strand_id
1 'polypeptide(L)'
;MNKSDLRRQVAELFIVRASGFNLDSQRLYPNLEESNSNLKRLLEEGVGGVIFLGGTVKELEIRCNVLKKWSGKPLLLCADIEEGVGQR
;
A
#
# COMPACT_ATOMS: atom_id res chain seq x y z
N MET A 1 2.60 -23.90 -15.39
CA MET A 1 2.71 -22.53 -14.84
C MET A 1 4.17 -22.13 -14.92
N ASN A 2 4.50 -21.02 -15.58
CA ASN A 2 5.90 -20.59 -15.67
C ASN A 2 6.33 -19.94 -14.32
N LYS A 3 7.64 -19.83 -14.06
CA LYS A 3 8.15 -19.28 -12.78
C LYS A 3 7.70 -17.84 -12.52
N SER A 4 7.54 -17.02 -13.56
CA SER A 4 7.05 -15.64 -13.44
C SER A 4 5.58 -15.58 -13.02
N ASP A 5 4.74 -16.48 -13.52
CA ASP A 5 3.33 -16.58 -13.13
C ASP A 5 3.21 -16.98 -11.65
N LEU A 6 4.00 -17.96 -11.22
CA LEU A 6 4.04 -18.38 -9.82
C LEU A 6 4.54 -17.25 -8.92
N ARG A 7 5.60 -16.53 -9.32
CA ARG A 7 6.10 -15.36 -8.56
C ARG A 7 4.99 -14.32 -8.39
N ARG A 8 4.23 -14.04 -9.45
CA ARG A 8 3.14 -13.06 -9.41
C ARG A 8 1.97 -13.51 -8.52
N GLN A 9 1.60 -14.79 -8.59
CA GLN A 9 0.58 -15.37 -7.69
C GLN A 9 1.03 -15.33 -6.22
N VAL A 10 2.31 -15.60 -5.95
CA VAL A 10 2.87 -15.48 -4.61
C VAL A 10 2.85 -14.02 -4.15
N ALA A 11 3.25 -13.08 -5.00
CA ALA A 11 3.19 -11.65 -4.68
C ALA A 11 1.77 -11.20 -4.31
N GLU A 12 0.74 -11.71 -5.00
CA GLU A 12 -0.67 -11.43 -4.72
C GLU A 12 -1.12 -11.81 -3.31
N LEU A 13 -0.41 -12.71 -2.62
CA LEU A 13 -0.70 -13.08 -1.23
C LEU A 13 -0.16 -12.08 -0.21
N PHE A 14 0.72 -11.15 -0.62
CA PHE A 14 1.34 -10.20 0.29
C PHE A 14 0.55 -8.88 0.34
N ILE A 15 0.38 -8.41 1.58
CA ILE A 15 -0.06 -7.05 1.90
C ILE A 15 1.13 -6.36 2.56
N VAL A 16 1.53 -5.20 2.03
CA VAL A 16 2.69 -4.44 2.52
C VAL A 16 2.26 -3.22 3.33
N ARG A 17 3.09 -2.79 4.28
CA ARG A 17 2.81 -1.65 5.14
C ARG A 17 3.27 -0.35 4.48
N ALA A 18 2.42 0.67 4.45
CA ALA A 18 2.79 1.99 3.95
C ALA A 18 2.20 3.09 4.83
N SER A 19 2.82 4.27 4.79
CA SER A 19 2.21 5.45 5.38
C SER A 19 0.98 5.89 4.57
N GLY A 20 -0.04 6.42 5.26
CA GLY A 20 -1.15 7.11 4.61
C GLY A 20 -0.79 8.52 4.10
N PHE A 21 0.36 9.07 4.52
CA PHE A 21 0.90 10.31 3.96
C PHE A 21 1.51 10.09 2.56
N ASN A 22 1.60 11.17 1.78
CA ASN A 22 2.10 11.11 0.41
C ASN A 22 3.62 11.20 0.29
N LEU A 23 4.31 11.90 1.20
CA LEU A 23 5.75 12.12 1.12
C LEU A 23 6.51 11.16 2.04
N ASP A 24 7.66 10.68 1.57
CA ASP A 24 8.51 9.77 2.35
C ASP A 24 9.04 10.40 3.65
N SER A 25 9.17 11.73 3.68
CA SER A 25 9.57 12.51 4.86
C SER A 25 8.49 12.58 5.94
N GLN A 26 7.24 12.23 5.62
CA GLN A 26 6.11 12.21 6.55
C GLN A 26 5.85 10.82 7.15
N ARG A 27 6.62 9.80 6.73
CA ARG A 27 6.52 8.45 7.30
C ARG A 27 6.80 8.50 8.80
N LEU A 28 5.85 7.99 9.59
CA LEU A 28 5.97 7.95 11.05
C LEU A 28 6.89 6.80 11.48
N TYR A 29 6.94 5.73 10.69
CA TYR A 29 7.77 4.56 10.95
C TYR A 29 8.57 4.15 9.72
N PRO A 30 9.61 4.92 9.31
CA PRO A 30 10.34 4.67 8.06
C PRO A 30 10.97 3.28 7.91
N ASN A 31 11.19 2.58 9.03
CA ASN A 31 11.73 1.21 9.07
C ASN A 31 10.66 0.13 8.87
N LEU A 32 9.38 0.47 9.04
CA LEU A 32 8.23 -0.43 8.92
C LEU A 32 7.32 -0.06 7.75
N GLU A 33 7.44 1.15 7.22
CA GLU A 33 6.62 1.68 6.13
C GLU A 33 7.45 1.75 4.85
N GLU A 34 6.92 1.23 3.75
CA GLU A 34 7.60 1.29 2.46
C GLU A 34 7.79 2.74 1.98
N SER A 35 8.95 3.03 1.40
CA SER A 35 9.16 4.29 0.66
C SER A 35 8.32 4.29 -0.61
N ASN A 36 8.03 5.47 -1.16
CA ASN A 36 7.28 5.59 -2.42
C ASN A 36 7.95 4.83 -3.57
N SER A 37 9.27 4.87 -3.66
CA SER A 37 10.03 4.15 -4.68
C SER A 37 9.88 2.63 -4.53
N ASN A 38 10.01 2.10 -3.30
CA ASN A 38 9.91 0.66 -3.09
C ASN A 38 8.46 0.17 -3.19
N LEU A 39 7.50 0.93 -2.66
CA LEU A 39 6.08 0.62 -2.75
C LEU A 39 5.62 0.59 -4.21
N LYS A 40 6.04 1.55 -5.04
CA LYS A 40 5.74 1.54 -6.47
C LYS A 40 6.28 0.28 -7.15
N ARG A 41 7.54 -0.07 -6.89
CA ARG A 41 8.15 -1.30 -7.42
C ARG A 41 7.38 -2.56 -7.00
N LEU A 42 7.02 -2.67 -5.71
CA LEU A 42 6.29 -3.83 -5.19
C LEU A 42 4.88 -3.95 -5.81
N LEU A 43 4.20 -2.83 -6.03
CA LEU A 43 2.91 -2.79 -6.71
C LEU A 43 3.03 -3.23 -8.19
N GLU A 44 4.06 -2.76 -8.89
CA GLU A 44 4.36 -3.19 -10.27
C GLU A 44 4.73 -4.70 -10.33
N GLU A 45 5.42 -5.22 -9.31
CA GLU A 45 5.70 -6.67 -9.15
C GLU A 45 4.46 -7.49 -8.79
N GLY A 46 3.39 -6.84 -8.34
CA GLY A 46 2.06 -7.42 -8.21
C GLY A 46 1.65 -7.80 -6.79
N VAL A 47 2.11 -7.09 -5.75
CA VAL A 47 1.56 -7.31 -4.39
C VAL A 47 0.04 -7.16 -4.36
N GLY A 48 -0.62 -7.92 -3.48
CA GLY A 48 -2.09 -7.99 -3.42
C GLY A 48 -2.74 -6.83 -2.68
N GLY A 49 -2.02 -6.19 -1.76
CA GLY A 49 -2.59 -5.12 -0.96
C GLY A 49 -1.59 -4.22 -0.25
N VAL A 50 -2.13 -3.17 0.35
CA VAL A 50 -1.41 -2.22 1.20
C VAL A 50 -2.24 -1.95 2.47
N ILE A 51 -1.59 -1.99 3.64
CA ILE A 51 -2.17 -1.57 4.91
C ILE A 51 -1.57 -0.24 5.36
N PHE A 52 -2.42 0.72 5.70
CA PHE A 52 -2.04 2.08 6.04
C PHE A 52 -1.99 2.35 7.54
N LEU A 53 -1.15 3.33 7.90
CA LEU A 53 -1.25 4.05 9.17
C LEU A 53 -1.03 5.57 8.94
N GLY A 54 -1.86 6.38 9.59
CA GLY A 54 -1.80 7.84 9.59
C GLY A 54 -2.31 8.47 8.29
N GLY A 55 -2.15 9.79 8.19
CA GLY A 55 -2.75 10.60 7.13
C GLY A 55 -4.17 11.05 7.47
N THR A 56 -4.55 12.22 6.99
CA THR A 56 -5.94 12.65 7.04
C THR A 56 -6.79 11.86 6.05
N VAL A 57 -8.12 11.89 6.21
CA VAL A 57 -9.07 11.30 5.26
C VAL A 57 -8.80 11.76 3.81
N LYS A 58 -8.47 13.04 3.61
CA LYS A 58 -8.21 13.57 2.26
C LYS A 58 -6.88 13.08 1.71
N GLU A 59 -5.86 12.96 2.54
CA GLU A 59 -4.58 12.37 2.15
C GLU A 59 -4.75 10.89 1.79
N LEU A 60 -5.48 10.12 2.60
CA LEU A 60 -5.77 8.71 2.31
C LEU A 60 -6.56 8.53 1.03
N GLU A 61 -7.54 9.40 0.73
CA GLU A 61 -8.25 9.37 -0.55
C GLU A 61 -7.28 9.53 -1.73
N ILE A 62 -6.40 10.53 -1.67
CA ILE A 62 -5.37 10.77 -2.69
C ILE A 62 -4.41 9.59 -2.77
N ARG A 63 -3.95 9.09 -1.62
CA ARG A 63 -3.02 7.97 -1.49
C ARG A 63 -3.58 6.72 -2.15
N CYS A 64 -4.81 6.35 -1.81
CA CYS A 64 -5.51 5.21 -2.40
C CYS A 64 -5.58 5.32 -3.93
N ASN A 65 -5.89 6.51 -4.47
CA ASN A 65 -5.96 6.73 -5.90
C ASN A 65 -4.59 6.60 -6.58
N VAL A 66 -3.52 7.10 -5.96
CA VAL A 66 -2.15 6.95 -6.48
C VAL A 66 -1.74 5.49 -6.52
N LEU A 67 -1.97 4.73 -5.43
CA LEU A 67 -1.55 3.33 -5.37
C LEU A 67 -2.32 2.44 -6.34
N LYS A 68 -3.63 2.68 -6.52
CA LYS A 68 -4.43 1.98 -7.55
C LYS A 68 -3.85 2.22 -8.96
N LYS A 69 -3.42 3.44 -9.26
CA LYS A 69 -2.79 3.77 -10.54
C LYS A 69 -1.44 3.07 -10.74
N TRP A 70 -0.62 2.99 -9.69
CA TRP A 70 0.66 2.27 -9.76
C TRP A 70 0.49 0.76 -9.91
N SER A 71 -0.49 0.17 -9.20
CA SER A 71 -0.78 -1.26 -9.25
C SER A 71 -1.26 -1.74 -10.62
N GLY A 72 -2.07 -0.94 -11.32
CA GLY A 72 -2.69 -1.34 -12.58
C GLY A 72 -3.71 -2.48 -12.46
N LYS A 73 -4.03 -2.92 -11.23
CA LYS A 73 -5.02 -3.94 -10.89
C LYS A 73 -5.77 -3.58 -9.59
N PRO A 74 -6.92 -4.21 -9.30
CA PRO A 74 -7.57 -4.10 -7.99
C PRO A 74 -6.59 -4.43 -6.86
N LEU A 75 -6.60 -3.62 -5.81
CA LEU A 75 -5.70 -3.71 -4.66
C LEU A 75 -6.53 -3.76 -3.39
N LEU A 76 -6.17 -4.63 -2.45
CA LEU A 76 -6.72 -4.57 -1.09
C LEU A 76 -6.12 -3.35 -0.38
N LEU A 77 -6.99 -2.43 0.03
CA LEU A 77 -6.61 -1.22 0.77
C LEU A 77 -7.13 -1.38 2.20
N CYS A 78 -6.22 -1.50 3.15
CA CYS A 78 -6.51 -1.92 4.51
C CYS A 78 -6.11 -0.84 5.53
N ALA A 79 -6.81 -0.81 6.66
CA ALA A 79 -6.46 -0.05 7.84
C ALA A 79 -7.15 -0.66 9.07
N ASP A 80 -6.54 -0.54 10.24
CA ASP A 80 -7.11 -1.01 11.51
C ASP A 80 -8.06 0.05 12.07
N ILE A 81 -9.30 0.09 11.56
CA ILE A 81 -10.35 1.09 11.88
C ILE A 81 -11.40 0.57 12.87
N GLU A 82 -10.92 -0.12 13.91
CA GLU A 82 -11.75 -0.83 14.90
C GLU A 82 -12.70 0.08 15.67
N GLU A 83 -12.35 1.37 15.83
CA GLU A 83 -13.17 2.39 16.51
C GLU A 83 -13.77 3.41 15.52
N GLY A 84 -13.87 3.03 14.25
CA GLY A 84 -14.33 3.88 13.15
C GLY A 84 -13.19 4.56 12.39
N VAL A 85 -13.51 5.11 11.22
CA VAL A 85 -12.49 5.65 10.29
C VAL A 85 -11.71 6.81 10.88
N GLY A 86 -12.34 7.65 11.72
CA GLY A 86 -11.67 8.78 12.36
C GLY A 86 -10.60 8.41 13.42
N GLN A 87 -10.51 7.13 13.79
CA GLN A 87 -9.44 6.61 14.65
C GLN A 87 -8.07 6.63 13.94
N ARG A 88 -8.06 6.54 12.61
CA ARG A 88 -6.85 6.34 11.80
C ARG A 88 -6.57 7.47 10.83
#